data_AF-A0AAV8YQQ9-F1
#
_entry.id   AF-A0AAV8YQQ9-F1
#
_cell.length_a   1.000
_cell.length_b   1.000
_cell.length_c   1.000
_cell.angle_alpha   90.00
_cell.angle_beta   90.00
_cell.angle_gamma   90.00
#
_symmetry.space_group_name_H-M   'P 1'
#
loop_
_entity.id
_entity.type
_entity.pdbx_description
1 polymer ?
#
loop_
_entity_poly.entity_id
_entity_poly.type
_entity_poly.pdbx_seq_one_letter_code
_entity_poly.pdbx_strand_id
1 'polypeptide(L)'
;MDVPIFLGLGDDEVQMSADHKLRPIIHPSKPLPHHAGYAECVNAGKSRWNEDQAVYRQGVLTKVEHDDSGGLQKFSIPYTYYGIFDGHAGVGAALCAANQLHHIVHEKLVDAQDDIWIDFNEKRLATSKPRDLLLIGALEAAFMEMDQLISEDRNKYQAAGGCTALVALMILGKLYIANAGDSRAIICKEETFLPMSMDFTPENEKDRIRRLAEEQPALLGKGIYFPRVHKAT
;
A
#
# COMPACT_ATOMS: atom_id res chain seq x y z
N MET A 1 -1.84 -20.81 8.30
CA MET A 1 -2.50 -19.64 7.70
C MET A 1 -2.04 -18.47 8.53
N ASP A 2 -1.39 -17.49 7.91
CA ASP A 2 -0.94 -16.30 8.63
C ASP A 2 -2.11 -15.32 8.66
N VAL A 3 -2.88 -15.38 9.73
CA VAL A 3 -3.92 -14.39 10.04
C VAL A 3 -3.22 -13.08 10.41
N PRO A 4 -3.73 -11.90 10.03
CA PRO A 4 -3.07 -10.65 10.34
C PRO A 4 -2.78 -10.48 11.84
N ILE A 5 -1.50 -10.30 12.18
CA ILE A 5 -1.01 -10.26 13.58
C ILE A 5 -1.74 -9.20 14.41
N PHE A 6 -2.18 -8.11 13.79
CA PHE A 6 -2.86 -7.01 14.49
C PHE A 6 -4.24 -7.38 15.04
N LEU A 7 -4.82 -8.52 14.63
CA LEU A 7 -6.10 -8.99 15.16
C LEU A 7 -5.97 -9.53 16.58
N GLY A 8 -4.76 -9.95 16.98
CA GLY A 8 -4.48 -10.43 18.33
C GLY A 8 -5.30 -11.66 18.72
N LEU A 9 -5.56 -12.55 17.76
CA LEU A 9 -6.34 -13.76 17.96
C LEU A 9 -5.58 -14.80 18.79
N GLY A 10 -6.29 -15.59 19.58
CA GLY A 10 -5.74 -16.78 20.23
C GLY A 10 -5.58 -17.97 19.27
N ASP A 11 -4.85 -19.01 19.69
CA ASP A 11 -4.58 -20.19 18.85
C ASP A 11 -5.85 -20.88 18.34
N ASP A 12 -6.89 -20.98 19.18
CA ASP A 12 -8.19 -21.55 18.81
C ASP A 12 -8.91 -20.71 17.73
N GLU A 13 -8.85 -19.38 17.85
CA GLU A 13 -9.44 -18.45 16.88
C GLU A 13 -8.68 -18.49 15.55
N VAL A 14 -7.35 -18.63 15.60
CA VAL A 14 -6.52 -18.86 14.41
C VAL A 14 -6.90 -20.20 13.75
N GLN A 15 -7.11 -21.27 14.51
CA GLN A 15 -7.58 -22.54 13.94
C GLN A 15 -8.99 -22.42 13.33
N MET A 16 -9.90 -21.70 13.99
CA MET A 16 -11.26 -21.46 13.47
C MET A 16 -11.26 -20.62 12.20
N SER A 17 -10.35 -19.64 12.09
CA SER A 17 -10.21 -18.82 10.88
C SER A 17 -9.89 -19.64 9.63
N ALA A 18 -9.25 -20.81 9.81
CA ALA A 18 -8.94 -21.72 8.73
C ALA A 18 -10.12 -22.62 8.30
N ASP A 19 -11.28 -22.55 8.96
CA ASP A 19 -12.45 -23.36 8.61
C ASP A 19 -13.17 -22.79 7.38
N HIS A 20 -12.87 -23.38 6.22
CA HIS A 20 -13.47 -23.03 4.93
C HIS A 20 -14.96 -23.42 4.78
N LYS A 21 -15.52 -24.24 5.67
CA LYS A 21 -16.95 -24.57 5.66
C LYS A 21 -17.75 -23.50 6.39
N LEU A 22 -17.29 -23.11 7.58
CA LEU A 22 -17.97 -22.13 8.42
C LEU A 22 -17.74 -20.70 7.94
N ARG A 23 -16.59 -20.39 7.33
CA ARG A 23 -16.21 -19.05 6.85
C ARG A 23 -16.52 -17.96 7.89
N PRO A 24 -15.95 -18.07 9.10
CA PRO A 24 -16.26 -17.14 10.17
C PRO A 24 -15.79 -15.72 9.81
N ILE A 25 -16.55 -14.71 10.21
CA ILE A 25 -16.13 -13.32 10.12
C ILE A 25 -15.13 -13.07 11.25
N ILE A 26 -13.88 -12.83 10.88
CA ILE A 26 -12.80 -12.53 11.82
C ILE A 26 -12.80 -11.02 12.07
N HIS A 27 -12.73 -10.61 13.33
CA HIS A 27 -12.65 -9.21 13.70
C HIS A 27 -11.53 -8.99 14.73
N PRO A 28 -10.97 -7.78 14.83
CA PRO A 28 -9.94 -7.47 15.81
C PRO A 28 -10.45 -7.65 17.25
N SER A 29 -9.64 -8.27 18.11
CA SER A 29 -9.93 -8.40 19.55
C SER A 29 -9.90 -7.06 20.31
N LYS A 30 -9.22 -6.05 19.74
CA LYS A 30 -9.12 -4.68 20.26
C LYS A 30 -9.59 -3.68 19.22
N PRO A 31 -10.22 -2.56 19.61
CA PRO A 31 -10.62 -1.52 18.68
C PRO A 31 -9.42 -0.97 17.90
N LEU A 32 -9.55 -0.88 16.58
CA LEU A 32 -8.57 -0.17 15.76
C LEU A 32 -8.83 1.35 15.83
N PRO A 33 -7.81 2.20 15.63
CA PRO A 33 -7.98 3.64 15.63
C PRO A 33 -8.99 4.11 14.58
N HIS A 34 -9.53 5.31 14.80
CA HIS A 34 -10.52 5.93 13.91
C HIS A 34 -11.80 5.09 13.75
N HIS A 35 -12.13 4.28 14.77
CA HIS A 35 -13.25 3.34 14.74
C HIS A 35 -13.20 2.38 13.55
N ALA A 36 -11.99 2.05 13.09
CA ALA A 36 -11.80 1.10 12.02
C ALA A 36 -12.17 -0.32 12.47
N GLY A 37 -12.63 -1.11 11.51
CA GLY A 37 -12.84 -2.54 11.65
C GLY A 37 -12.01 -3.30 10.61
N TYR A 38 -11.87 -4.60 10.83
CA TYR A 38 -11.33 -5.51 9.84
C TYR A 38 -12.25 -6.71 9.75
N ALA A 39 -12.47 -7.18 8.53
CA ALA A 39 -13.15 -8.42 8.24
C ALA A 39 -12.54 -9.00 6.98
N GLU A 40 -12.28 -10.31 7.00
CA GLU A 40 -11.90 -11.07 5.82
C GLU A 40 -12.74 -12.34 5.73
N CYS A 41 -12.97 -12.79 4.51
CA CYS A 41 -13.52 -14.10 4.23
C CYS A 41 -12.52 -14.82 3.36
N VAL A 42 -11.77 -15.73 3.97
CA VAL A 42 -10.66 -16.40 3.30
C VAL A 42 -11.18 -17.22 2.12
N ASN A 43 -10.74 -16.81 0.93
CA ASN A 43 -10.71 -17.58 -0.31
C ASN A 43 -12.06 -18.00 -0.92
N ALA A 44 -13.17 -17.97 -0.20
CA ALA A 44 -14.49 -18.42 -0.68
C ALA A 44 -14.49 -19.76 -1.46
N GLY A 45 -13.47 -20.61 -1.28
CA GLY A 45 -13.24 -21.86 -2.00
C GLY A 45 -12.54 -21.77 -3.38
N LYS A 46 -11.98 -20.63 -3.78
CA LYS A 46 -11.38 -20.44 -5.12
C LYS A 46 -9.98 -21.04 -5.28
N SER A 47 -9.16 -21.02 -4.23
CA SER A 47 -7.80 -21.56 -4.21
C SER A 47 -7.58 -22.40 -2.96
N ARG A 48 -6.43 -23.09 -2.89
CA ARG A 48 -6.08 -23.98 -1.78
C ARG A 48 -5.52 -23.23 -0.56
N TRP A 49 -4.97 -22.04 -0.77
CA TRP A 49 -4.21 -21.28 0.24
C TRP A 49 -4.67 -19.83 0.24
N ASN A 50 -4.71 -19.19 1.42
CA ASN A 50 -4.92 -17.75 1.48
C ASN A 50 -3.64 -17.04 1.01
N GLU A 51 -3.72 -16.25 -0.05
CA GLU A 51 -2.61 -15.44 -0.55
C GLU A 51 -2.78 -13.96 -0.18
N ASP A 52 -3.95 -13.58 0.34
CA ASP A 52 -4.28 -12.24 0.81
C ASP A 52 -3.56 -11.94 2.13
N GLN A 53 -3.15 -10.69 2.31
CA GLN A 53 -2.55 -10.17 3.54
C GLN A 53 -3.15 -8.81 3.88
N ALA A 54 -3.23 -8.50 5.17
CA ALA A 54 -3.64 -7.19 5.65
C ALA A 54 -2.74 -6.71 6.77
N VAL A 55 -2.55 -5.40 6.89
CA VAL A 55 -1.67 -4.78 7.88
C VAL A 55 -2.28 -3.52 8.43
N TYR A 56 -2.10 -3.32 9.72
CA TYR A 56 -2.34 -2.06 10.41
C TYR A 56 -1.10 -1.66 11.21
N ARG A 57 -0.74 -0.37 11.13
CA ARG A 57 0.36 0.24 11.89
C ARG A 57 0.02 1.67 12.31
N GLN A 58 0.56 2.09 13.46
CA GLN A 58 0.67 3.48 13.84
C GLN A 58 2.14 3.89 13.81
N GLY A 59 2.41 5.09 13.33
CA GLY A 59 3.74 5.68 13.34
C GLY A 59 3.69 7.14 13.76
N VAL A 60 4.86 7.69 14.08
CA VAL A 60 5.03 9.08 14.48
C VAL A 60 6.29 9.61 13.83
N LEU A 61 6.18 10.67 13.02
CA LEU A 61 7.35 11.42 12.57
C LEU A 61 7.76 12.35 13.71
N THR A 62 9.01 12.27 14.13
CA THR A 62 9.53 13.05 15.27
C THR A 62 10.64 13.97 14.80
N LYS A 63 10.51 15.26 15.10
CA LYS A 63 11.56 16.25 14.86
C LYS A 63 11.95 16.90 16.17
N VAL A 64 13.25 17.11 16.38
CA VAL A 64 13.79 17.83 17.53
C VAL A 64 14.55 19.04 17.00
N GLU A 65 14.13 20.23 17.38
CA GLU A 65 14.78 21.50 17.03
C GLU A 65 15.26 22.20 18.31
N HIS A 66 16.30 23.01 18.19
CA HIS A 66 16.70 23.93 19.25
C HIS A 66 15.95 25.25 19.08
N ASP A 67 15.35 25.76 20.16
CA ASP A 67 14.80 27.10 20.17
C ASP A 67 15.91 28.16 20.27
N ASP A 68 15.56 29.42 20.02
CA ASP A 68 16.50 30.57 20.05
C ASP A 68 17.14 30.79 21.45
N SER A 69 16.60 30.16 22.50
CA SER A 69 17.12 30.17 23.87
C SER A 69 17.96 28.93 24.22
N GLY A 70 18.20 28.03 23.27
CA GLY A 70 18.95 26.79 23.47
C GLY A 70 18.13 25.63 24.07
N GLY A 71 16.83 25.82 24.29
CA GLY A 71 15.91 24.77 24.70
C GLY A 71 15.61 23.78 23.57
N LEU A 72 15.24 22.56 23.93
CA LEU A 72 14.88 21.51 22.97
C LEU A 72 13.37 21.49 22.75
N GLN A 73 12.93 21.76 21.52
CA GLN A 73 11.54 21.64 21.10
C GLN A 73 11.34 20.34 20.31
N LYS A 74 10.45 19.48 20.81
CA LYS A 74 10.08 18.22 20.15
C LYS A 74 8.74 18.38 19.44
N PHE A 75 8.72 18.05 18.16
CA PHE A 75 7.54 18.00 17.32
C PHE A 75 7.21 16.55 16.96
N SER A 76 5.92 16.26 16.81
CA SER A 76 5.46 14.90 16.51
C SER A 76 4.23 14.94 15.61
N ILE A 77 4.32 14.24 14.48
CA ILE A 77 3.21 14.07 13.54
C ILE A 77 2.81 12.60 13.57
N PRO A 78 1.72 12.24 14.26
CA PRO A 78 1.21 10.87 14.24
C PRO A 78 0.56 10.56 12.89
N TYR A 79 0.65 9.31 12.47
CA TYR A 79 -0.09 8.80 11.32
C TYR A 79 -0.57 7.36 11.58
N THR A 80 -1.57 6.96 10.83
CA THR A 80 -2.11 5.60 10.82
C THR A 80 -2.03 5.04 9.41
N TYR A 81 -1.55 3.80 9.31
CA TYR A 81 -1.37 3.08 8.07
C TYR A 81 -2.24 1.83 8.10
N TYR A 82 -3.01 1.61 7.03
CA TYR A 82 -3.68 0.36 6.72
C TYR A 82 -3.24 -0.10 5.34
N GLY A 83 -2.97 -1.40 5.19
CA GLY A 83 -2.59 -2.01 3.92
C GLY A 83 -3.35 -3.30 3.67
N ILE A 84 -3.74 -3.53 2.42
CA ILE A 84 -4.30 -4.80 1.92
C ILE A 84 -3.49 -5.20 0.70
N PHE A 85 -3.16 -6.49 0.62
CA PHE A 85 -2.31 -7.06 -0.42
C PHE A 85 -2.96 -8.37 -0.91
N ASP A 86 -3.35 -8.43 -2.17
CA ASP A 86 -3.89 -9.63 -2.81
C ASP A 86 -2.76 -10.33 -3.57
N GLY A 87 -2.26 -11.43 -3.01
CA GLY A 87 -1.18 -12.21 -3.60
C GLY A 87 -1.65 -13.11 -4.73
N HIS A 88 -0.81 -13.32 -5.74
CA HIS A 88 -1.11 -14.23 -6.85
C HIS A 88 0.12 -15.02 -7.28
N ALA A 89 -0.10 -16.29 -7.62
CA ALA A 89 0.93 -17.27 -7.99
C ALA A 89 1.98 -17.49 -6.88
N GLY A 90 1.54 -17.40 -5.62
CA GLY A 90 2.35 -17.53 -4.42
C GLY A 90 2.04 -16.42 -3.40
N VAL A 91 2.12 -16.75 -2.11
CA VAL A 91 1.92 -15.80 -1.00
C VAL A 91 3.12 -14.88 -0.75
N GLY A 92 4.29 -15.21 -1.32
CA GLY A 92 5.57 -14.58 -0.95
C GLY A 92 5.61 -13.07 -1.13
N ALA A 93 5.09 -12.56 -2.26
CA ALA A 93 5.06 -11.13 -2.54
C ALA A 93 4.14 -10.36 -1.58
N ALA A 94 2.92 -10.85 -1.35
CA ALA A 94 1.97 -10.24 -0.41
C ALA A 94 2.51 -10.25 1.03
N LEU A 95 3.16 -11.35 1.44
CA LEU A 95 3.79 -11.46 2.75
C LEU A 95 4.98 -10.50 2.90
N CYS A 96 5.81 -10.35 1.86
CA CYS A 96 6.90 -9.39 1.84
C CYS A 96 6.36 -7.96 1.95
N ALA A 97 5.36 -7.59 1.15
CA ALA A 97 4.72 -6.27 1.18
C ALA A 97 4.08 -5.97 2.55
N ALA A 98 3.37 -6.93 3.13
CA ALA A 98 2.79 -6.80 4.46
C ALA A 98 3.86 -6.52 5.53
N ASN A 99 5.00 -7.18 5.45
CA ASN A 99 6.08 -7.04 6.42
C ASN A 99 6.98 -5.82 6.19
N GLN A 100 7.10 -5.31 4.97
CA GLN A 100 8.11 -4.31 4.61
C GLN A 100 7.55 -2.94 4.21
N LEU A 101 6.44 -2.88 3.46
CA LEU A 101 5.99 -1.63 2.84
C LEU A 101 5.73 -0.51 3.86
N HIS A 102 5.18 -0.84 5.03
CA HIS A 102 4.93 0.15 6.08
C HIS A 102 6.22 0.73 6.69
N HIS A 103 7.33 -0.01 6.69
CA HIS A 103 8.64 0.48 7.10
C HIS A 103 9.23 1.41 6.04
N ILE A 104 9.16 1.02 4.77
CA ILE A 104 9.62 1.85 3.65
C ILE A 104 8.83 3.16 3.60
N VAL A 105 7.50 3.11 3.76
CA VAL A 105 6.66 4.33 3.85
C VAL A 105 7.10 5.21 5.02
N HIS A 106 7.41 4.65 6.19
CA HIS A 106 7.93 5.44 7.31
C HIS A 106 9.24 6.14 6.95
N GLU A 107 10.17 5.42 6.34
CA GLU A 107 11.46 5.97 5.90
C GLU A 107 11.27 7.14 4.92
N LYS A 108 10.44 6.97 3.87
CA LYS A 108 10.19 8.05 2.89
C LYS A 108 9.47 9.25 3.48
N LEU A 109 8.62 9.03 4.49
CA LEU A 109 8.01 10.13 5.24
C LEU A 109 9.03 10.86 6.13
N VAL A 110 10.01 10.14 6.70
CA VAL A 110 11.12 10.73 7.45
C VAL A 110 12.03 11.55 6.52
N ASP A 111 12.36 11.03 5.33
CA ASP A 111 13.16 11.77 4.33
C ASP A 111 12.51 13.09 3.91
N ALA A 112 11.17 13.12 3.84
CA ALA A 112 10.40 14.31 3.50
C ALA A 112 9.99 15.17 4.72
N GLN A 113 10.31 14.76 5.95
CA GLN A 113 9.69 15.33 7.16
C GLN A 113 10.00 16.80 7.37
N ASP A 114 11.19 17.26 6.97
CA ASP A 114 11.61 18.64 7.14
C ASP A 114 10.75 19.59 6.30
N ASP A 115 10.51 19.23 5.04
CA ASP A 115 9.66 19.99 4.12
C ASP A 115 8.17 19.89 4.50
N ILE A 116 7.74 18.73 5.01
CA ILE A 116 6.38 18.55 5.55
C ILE A 116 6.15 19.50 6.75
N TRP A 117 7.19 19.79 7.52
CA TRP A 117 7.09 20.62 8.73
C TRP A 117 7.15 22.13 8.48
N ILE A 118 7.90 22.58 7.46
CA ILE A 118 8.00 24.01 7.09
C ILE A 118 6.62 24.62 6.81
N ASP A 119 5.68 23.83 6.29
CA ASP A 119 4.32 24.27 5.99
C ASP A 119 3.40 24.36 7.24
N PHE A 120 3.83 23.88 8.42
CA PHE A 120 3.06 24.00 9.67
C PHE A 120 3.22 25.38 10.34
N ASN A 121 4.39 26.02 10.18
CA ASN A 121 4.73 27.29 10.82
C ASN A 121 4.44 28.52 9.95
N GLU A 122 3.61 28.40 8.90
CA GLU A 122 3.22 29.49 7.97
C GLU A 122 4.38 30.27 7.30
N LYS A 123 5.64 29.83 7.44
CA LYS A 123 6.80 30.38 6.72
C LYS A 123 6.89 29.78 5.32
N ARG A 124 5.82 29.91 4.52
CA ARG A 124 5.83 29.47 3.12
C ARG A 124 6.86 30.27 2.33
N LEU A 125 8.02 29.67 2.07
CA LEU A 125 8.85 30.11 0.96
C LEU A 125 8.08 29.85 -0.33
N ALA A 126 8.05 30.83 -1.24
CA ALA A 126 7.37 30.76 -2.53
C ALA A 126 7.84 29.58 -3.43
N THR A 127 8.94 28.92 -3.06
CA THR A 127 9.56 27.78 -3.75
C THR A 127 9.23 26.41 -3.14
N SER A 128 8.51 26.34 -2.01
CA SER A 128 8.20 25.07 -1.33
C SER A 128 7.12 24.27 -2.07
N LYS A 129 7.36 22.96 -2.26
CA LYS A 129 6.35 22.04 -2.82
C LYS A 129 5.15 21.97 -1.85
N PRO A 130 3.90 21.94 -2.35
CA PRO A 130 2.74 21.68 -1.52
C PRO A 130 2.91 20.39 -0.71
N ARG A 131 2.54 20.42 0.58
CA ARG A 131 2.65 19.28 1.50
C ARG A 131 2.05 17.99 0.97
N ASP A 132 0.90 18.09 0.30
CA ASP A 132 0.22 16.94 -0.29
C ASP A 132 1.11 16.27 -1.35
N LEU A 133 1.86 17.03 -2.15
CA LEU A 133 2.79 16.46 -3.13
C LEU A 133 4.00 15.77 -2.49
N LEU A 134 4.43 16.23 -1.30
CA LEU A 134 5.50 15.55 -0.56
C LEU A 134 5.03 14.20 -0.03
N LEU A 135 3.82 14.15 0.53
CA LEU A 135 3.21 12.91 1.02
C LEU A 135 2.90 11.94 -0.12
N ILE A 136 2.39 12.44 -1.25
CA ILE A 136 2.18 11.64 -2.46
C ILE A 136 3.52 11.09 -2.97
N GLY A 137 4.54 11.94 -3.11
CA GLY A 137 5.86 11.52 -3.58
C GLY A 137 6.53 10.50 -2.65
N ALA A 138 6.35 10.62 -1.33
CA ALA A 138 6.83 9.63 -0.37
C ALA A 138 6.14 8.26 -0.54
N LEU A 139 4.83 8.25 -0.77
CA LEU A 139 4.07 7.02 -1.05
C LEU A 139 4.49 6.39 -2.39
N GLU A 140 4.63 7.19 -3.44
CA GLU A 140 5.10 6.71 -4.76
C GLU A 140 6.51 6.10 -4.67
N ALA A 141 7.43 6.79 -4.01
CA ALA A 141 8.79 6.29 -3.80
C ALA A 141 8.80 4.98 -3.00
N ALA A 142 7.96 4.87 -1.98
CA ALA A 142 7.86 3.65 -1.19
C ALA A 142 7.30 2.46 -1.98
N PHE A 143 6.30 2.68 -2.84
CA PHE A 143 5.77 1.63 -3.71
C PHE A 143 6.79 1.18 -4.75
N MET A 144 7.55 2.11 -5.33
CA MET A 144 8.64 1.78 -6.26
C MET A 144 9.74 0.94 -5.58
N GLU A 145 10.15 1.33 -4.37
CA GLU A 145 11.17 0.59 -3.64
C GLU A 145 10.68 -0.80 -3.20
N MET A 146 9.41 -0.92 -2.81
CA MET A 146 8.80 -2.21 -2.51
C MET A 146 8.75 -3.13 -3.74
N ASP A 147 8.43 -2.61 -4.92
CA ASP A 147 8.46 -3.38 -6.18
C ASP A 147 9.88 -3.87 -6.50
N GLN A 148 10.88 -3.01 -6.29
CA GLN A 148 12.28 -3.40 -6.42
C GLN A 148 12.65 -4.51 -5.43
N LEU A 149 12.24 -4.40 -4.16
CA LEU A 149 12.49 -5.43 -3.15
C LEU A 149 11.84 -6.77 -3.52
N ILE A 150 10.60 -6.78 -3.99
CA ILE A 150 9.92 -8.00 -4.47
C ILE A 150 10.67 -8.61 -5.66
N SER A 151 11.17 -7.78 -6.58
CA SER A 151 11.98 -8.22 -7.71
C SER A 151 13.31 -8.87 -7.29
N GLU A 152 13.98 -8.28 -6.30
CA GLU A 152 15.20 -8.84 -5.70
C GLU A 152 14.94 -10.18 -5.01
N ASP A 153 13.87 -10.28 -4.21
CA ASP A 153 13.45 -11.51 -3.55
C ASP A 153 13.09 -12.61 -4.55
N ARG A 154 12.40 -12.25 -5.63
CA ARG A 154 12.11 -13.17 -6.75
C ARG A 154 13.39 -13.74 -7.34
N ASN A 155 14.40 -12.91 -7.57
CA ASN A 155 15.67 -13.36 -8.16
C ASN A 155 16.49 -14.21 -7.18
N LYS A 156 16.48 -13.87 -5.89
CA LYS A 156 17.28 -14.52 -4.85
C LYS A 156 16.69 -15.85 -4.38
N TYR A 157 15.38 -15.89 -4.16
CA TYR A 157 14.68 -17.04 -3.55
C TYR A 157 13.86 -17.84 -4.56
N GLN A 158 13.86 -17.46 -5.84
CA GLN A 158 12.98 -18.03 -6.86
C GLN A 158 11.50 -17.95 -6.47
N ALA A 159 11.14 -16.93 -5.68
CA ALA A 159 9.77 -16.67 -5.28
C ALA A 159 8.96 -16.34 -6.54
N ALA A 160 7.93 -17.14 -6.81
CA ALA A 160 7.02 -16.90 -7.93
C ALA A 160 5.93 -15.90 -7.51
N GLY A 161 5.37 -15.23 -8.51
CA GLY A 161 4.18 -14.41 -8.34
C GLY A 161 4.44 -12.94 -8.06
N GLY A 162 3.38 -12.29 -7.58
CA GLY A 162 3.30 -10.87 -7.28
C GLY A 162 2.13 -10.61 -6.34
N CYS A 163 1.86 -9.35 -6.04
CA CYS A 163 0.67 -8.98 -5.29
C CYS A 163 0.13 -7.62 -5.76
N THR A 164 -1.15 -7.38 -5.50
CA THR A 164 -1.67 -6.02 -5.43
C THR A 164 -1.18 -5.34 -4.17
N ALA A 165 -1.32 -4.02 -4.10
CA ALA A 165 -1.15 -3.25 -2.88
C ALA A 165 -2.13 -2.08 -2.84
N LEU A 166 -2.95 -2.02 -1.79
CA LEU A 166 -3.81 -0.88 -1.49
C LEU A 166 -3.49 -0.37 -0.09
N VAL A 167 -3.02 0.87 -0.01
CA VAL A 167 -2.62 1.52 1.24
C VAL A 167 -3.50 2.72 1.52
N ALA A 168 -4.01 2.79 2.74
CA ALA A 168 -4.66 3.97 3.31
C ALA A 168 -3.77 4.58 4.40
N LEU A 169 -3.27 5.80 4.15
CA LEU A 169 -2.48 6.58 5.09
C LEU A 169 -3.31 7.75 5.62
N MET A 170 -3.57 7.76 6.93
CA MET A 170 -4.16 8.90 7.62
C MET A 170 -3.07 9.69 8.35
N ILE A 171 -2.82 10.91 7.89
CA ILE A 171 -1.78 11.79 8.42
C ILE A 171 -2.26 13.24 8.35
N LEU A 172 -2.00 14.03 9.40
CA LEU A 172 -2.36 15.46 9.45
C LEU A 172 -3.85 15.75 9.14
N GLY A 173 -4.74 14.85 9.57
CA GLY A 173 -6.20 14.97 9.35
C GLY A 173 -6.66 14.69 7.93
N LYS A 174 -5.79 14.19 7.05
CA LYS A 174 -6.10 13.82 5.66
C LYS A 174 -5.93 12.32 5.45
N LEU A 175 -6.73 11.76 4.53
CA LEU A 175 -6.67 10.39 4.07
C LEU A 175 -6.04 10.34 2.68
N TYR A 176 -4.97 9.59 2.51
CA TYR A 176 -4.30 9.31 1.24
C TYR A 176 -4.48 7.84 0.90
N ILE A 177 -4.87 7.56 -0.34
CA ILE A 177 -4.99 6.20 -0.87
C ILE A 177 -3.94 6.01 -1.95
N ALA A 178 -3.07 5.02 -1.77
CA ALA A 178 -2.13 4.56 -2.78
C ALA A 178 -2.56 3.17 -3.26
N ASN A 179 -2.72 2.99 -4.56
CA ASN A 179 -3.18 1.74 -5.18
C ASN A 179 -2.20 1.26 -6.26
N ALA A 180 -1.90 -0.02 -6.24
CA ALA A 180 -1.21 -0.74 -7.30
C ALA A 180 -1.90 -2.09 -7.51
N GLY A 181 -2.63 -2.24 -8.62
CA GLY A 181 -3.42 -3.43 -8.93
C GLY A 181 -4.92 -3.18 -8.92
N ASP A 182 -5.70 -4.23 -8.75
CA ASP A 182 -7.17 -4.24 -8.85
C ASP A 182 -7.89 -4.35 -7.49
N SER A 183 -7.15 -4.21 -6.39
CA SER A 183 -7.75 -3.90 -5.08
C SER A 183 -8.38 -2.50 -5.08
N ARG A 184 -9.38 -2.27 -4.23
CA ARG A 184 -10.23 -1.07 -4.31
C ARG A 184 -10.54 -0.40 -2.98
N ALA A 185 -10.41 0.92 -2.94
CA ALA A 185 -10.88 1.79 -1.86
C ALA A 185 -12.11 2.60 -2.31
N ILE A 186 -13.14 2.65 -1.47
CA ILE A 186 -14.37 3.40 -1.70
C ILE A 186 -14.74 4.13 -0.39
N ILE A 187 -15.09 5.40 -0.47
CA ILE A 187 -15.73 6.12 0.63
C ILE A 187 -17.24 6.02 0.47
N CYS A 188 -17.93 5.55 1.51
CA CYS A 188 -19.38 5.58 1.59
C CYS A 188 -19.79 6.76 2.49
N LYS A 189 -20.60 7.68 1.97
CA LYS A 189 -21.18 8.79 2.74
C LYS A 189 -22.68 8.82 2.48
N GLU A 190 -23.45 8.51 3.52
CA GLU A 190 -24.91 8.39 3.44
C GLU A 190 -25.30 7.39 2.33
N GLU A 191 -25.97 7.85 1.28
CA GLU A 191 -26.37 7.04 0.12
C GLU A 191 -25.41 7.18 -1.08
N THR A 192 -24.26 7.84 -0.89
CA THR A 192 -23.27 8.09 -1.96
C THR A 192 -22.02 7.23 -1.77
N PHE A 193 -21.48 6.75 -2.89
CA PHE A 193 -20.23 5.98 -2.94
C PHE A 193 -19.23 6.72 -3.82
N LEU A 194 -18.08 7.10 -3.24
CA LEU A 194 -17.00 7.79 -3.93
C LEU A 194 -15.81 6.84 -4.08
N PRO A 195 -15.49 6.35 -5.30
CA PRO A 195 -14.28 5.55 -5.51
C PRO A 195 -13.04 6.41 -5.21
N MET A 196 -12.15 5.88 -4.36
CA MET A 196 -10.91 6.55 -3.97
C MET A 196 -9.67 5.92 -4.62
N SER A 197 -9.84 4.79 -5.30
CA SER A 197 -8.83 4.20 -6.17
C SER A 197 -9.46 3.79 -7.51
N MET A 198 -8.60 3.57 -8.51
CA MET A 198 -8.97 3.04 -9.80
C MET A 198 -8.23 1.73 -10.01
N ASP A 199 -8.95 0.68 -10.39
CA ASP A 199 -8.40 -0.64 -10.61
C ASP A 199 -7.49 -0.65 -11.85
N PHE A 200 -6.31 -1.25 -11.70
CA PHE A 200 -5.35 -1.42 -12.78
C PHE A 200 -5.59 -2.74 -13.50
N THR A 201 -6.70 -2.79 -14.24
CA THR A 201 -7.03 -3.94 -15.10
C THR A 201 -6.41 -3.79 -16.50
N PRO A 202 -6.19 -4.89 -17.25
CA PRO A 202 -5.75 -4.81 -18.64
C PRO A 202 -6.63 -3.92 -19.53
N GLU A 203 -7.93 -3.86 -19.25
CA GLU A 203 -8.90 -3.01 -19.97
C GLU A 203 -8.71 -1.53 -19.67
N ASN A 204 -8.56 -1.17 -18.39
CA ASN A 204 -8.40 0.23 -17.96
C ASN A 204 -7.02 0.78 -18.35
N GLU A 205 -5.99 -0.08 -18.30
CA GLU A 205 -4.60 0.30 -18.53
C GLU A 205 -4.14 0.03 -19.97
N LYS A 206 -5.07 -0.33 -20.86
CA LYS A 206 -4.82 -0.80 -22.22
C LYS A 206 -3.85 0.08 -23.01
N ASP A 207 -4.02 1.40 -22.98
CA ASP A 207 -3.18 2.32 -23.73
C ASP A 207 -1.76 2.41 -23.14
N ARG A 208 -1.62 2.38 -21.81
CA ARG A 208 -0.32 2.34 -21.15
C ARG A 208 0.40 1.02 -21.43
N ILE A 209 -0.30 -0.11 -21.30
CA ILE A 209 0.25 -1.45 -21.58
C ILE A 209 0.71 -1.56 -23.03
N ARG A 210 -0.06 -1.04 -23.99
CA ARG A 210 0.34 -1.00 -25.41
C ARG A 210 1.58 -0.17 -25.64
N ARG A 211 1.67 1.04 -25.07
CA ARG A 211 2.88 1.86 -25.18
C ARG A 211 4.11 1.17 -24.57
N LEU A 212 3.98 0.60 -23.38
CA LEU A 212 5.07 -0.15 -22.74
C LEU A 212 5.49 -1.37 -23.55
N ALA A 213 4.55 -2.07 -24.17
CA ALA A 213 4.82 -3.18 -25.07
C ALA A 213 5.60 -2.74 -26.34
N GLU A 214 5.30 -1.55 -26.87
CA GLU A 214 6.02 -0.98 -28.01
C GLU A 214 7.44 -0.53 -27.62
N GLU A 215 7.60 0.09 -26.46
CA GLU A 215 8.88 0.59 -25.94
C GLU A 215 9.78 -0.55 -25.42
N GLN A 216 9.19 -1.59 -24.83
CA GLN A 216 9.89 -2.73 -24.25
C GLN A 216 9.33 -4.08 -24.74
N PRO A 217 9.56 -4.44 -26.02
CA PRO A 217 9.01 -5.68 -26.59
C PRO A 217 9.47 -6.96 -25.86
N ALA A 218 10.59 -6.89 -25.13
CA ALA A 218 11.10 -8.00 -24.33
C ALA A 218 10.12 -8.45 -23.22
N LEU A 219 9.22 -7.58 -22.77
CA LEU A 219 8.22 -7.89 -21.74
C LEU A 219 7.06 -8.77 -22.25
N LEU A 220 6.91 -8.92 -23.56
CA LEU A 220 5.76 -9.58 -24.19
C LEU A 220 5.84 -11.11 -24.21
N GLY A 221 6.88 -11.70 -23.62
CA GLY A 221 7.12 -13.14 -23.70
C GLY A 221 7.47 -13.59 -25.13
N LYS A 222 8.00 -14.81 -25.25
CA LYS A 222 8.34 -15.38 -26.56
C LYS A 222 7.05 -15.73 -27.31
N GLY A 223 6.77 -15.03 -28.42
CA GLY A 223 5.69 -15.39 -29.37
C GLY A 223 4.61 -14.33 -29.58
N ILE A 224 4.64 -13.21 -28.85
CA ILE A 224 3.71 -12.10 -29.10
C ILE A 224 4.35 -11.10 -30.05
N TYR A 225 3.84 -11.04 -31.28
CA TYR A 225 4.27 -10.12 -32.33
C TYR A 225 3.24 -9.00 -32.46
N PHE A 226 3.62 -7.75 -32.18
CA PHE A 226 2.83 -6.61 -32.64
C PHE A 226 3.20 -6.34 -34.10
N PRO A 227 2.26 -6.44 -35.06
CA PRO A 227 2.54 -5.95 -36.40
C PRO A 227 2.84 -4.45 -36.27
N ARG A 228 4.07 -4.06 -36.64
CA ARG A 228 4.50 -2.66 -36.63
C ARG A 228 3.46 -1.84 -37.37
N VAL A 229 2.80 -0.91 -36.67
CA VAL A 229 1.90 0.05 -37.31
C VAL A 229 2.78 0.97 -38.14
N HIS A 230 2.78 0.77 -39.46
CA HIS A 230 3.43 1.68 -40.38
C HIS A 230 2.65 2.98 -40.43
N LYS A 231 3.30 4.08 -40.04
CA LYS A 231 2.79 5.43 -40.24
C LYS A 231 2.78 5.71 -41.74
N ALA A 232 1.60 5.87 -42.33
CA ALA A 232 1.49 6.42 -43.68
C ALA A 232 1.84 7.91 -43.61
N THR A 233 2.85 8.32 -44.38
CA THR A 233 3.15 9.73 -44.70
C THR A 233 2.14 10.28 -45.67
#